data_AF-A0A933SXZ8-F1
#
_entry.id   AF-A0A933SXZ8-F1
#
_cell.length_a   1.000
_cell.length_b   1.000
_cell.length_c   1.000
_cell.angle_alpha   90.00
_cell.angle_beta   90.00
_cell.angle_gamma   90.00
#
_symmetry.space_group_name_H-M   'P 1'
#
loop_
_entity.id
_entity.type
_entity.pdbx_description
1 polymer ?
#
loop_
_entity_poly.entity_id
_entity_poly.type
_entity_poly.pdbx_seq_one_letter_code
_entity_poly.pdbx_strand_id
1 'polypeptide(L)' 'MRKIGIICKTGRSELPEILKGLLPWLSQKGYETYVDLETASVLNIDGSPRSQIPSLVDVIVV' A
#
# COMPACT_ATOMS: atom_id res chain seq x y z
N MET A 1 -10.43 -3.19 -13.81
CA MET A 1 -9.29 -2.55 -13.11
C MET A 1 -9.27 -3.13 -11.72
N ARG A 2 -8.14 -3.65 -11.24
CA ARG A 2 -8.06 -4.33 -9.94
C ARG A 2 -7.32 -3.42 -8.97
N LYS A 3 -8.01 -2.94 -7.94
CA LYS A 3 -7.51 -2.00 -6.93
C LYS A 3 -7.12 -2.76 -5.66
N ILE A 4 -5.93 -2.49 -5.14
CA ILE A 4 -5.36 -3.20 -3.99
C ILE A 4 -5.07 -2.21 -2.87
N GLY A 5 -5.61 -2.47 -1.69
CA GLY A 5 -5.24 -1.77 -0.46
C GLY A 5 -4.05 -2.44 0.20
N ILE A 6 -3.08 -1.66 0.67
CA ILE A 6 -1.90 -2.14 1.41
C ILE A 6 -1.86 -1.46 2.75
N ILE A 7 -1.83 -2.25 3.82
CA ILE A 7 -1.79 -1.78 5.19
C ILE A 7 -0.66 -2.50 5.92
N CYS A 8 0.38 -1.80 6.35
CA CYS A 8 1.49 -2.43 7.06
C CYS A 8 1.60 -1.94 8.50
N LYS A 9 2.07 -2.82 9.39
CA LYS A 9 2.37 -2.44 10.77
C LYS A 9 3.66 -1.62 10.81
N THR A 10 3.60 -0.40 11.34
CA THR A 10 4.79 0.44 11.52
C THR A 10 5.79 -0.14 12.54
N GLY A 11 7.04 0.32 12.47
CA GLY A 11 8.10 -0.04 13.43
C GLY A 11 8.91 -1.31 13.09
N ARG A 12 8.70 -1.92 11.92
CA ARG A 12 9.58 -2.97 11.37
C ARG A 12 10.48 -2.38 10.29
N SER A 13 11.79 -2.50 10.46
CA SER A 13 12.81 -1.97 9.53
C SER A 13 12.81 -2.64 8.16
N GLU A 14 12.23 -3.83 8.04
CA GLU A 14 12.24 -4.64 6.82
C GLU A 14 11.14 -4.25 5.84
N LEU A 15 10.03 -3.70 6.34
CA LEU A 15 8.85 -3.38 5.53
C LEU A 15 9.11 -2.36 4.41
N PRO A 16 9.88 -1.28 4.63
CA PRO A 16 10.13 -0.30 3.57
C PRO A 16 10.80 -0.93 2.35
N GLU A 17 11.75 -1.86 2.55
CA GLU A 17 12.43 -2.51 1.43
C GLU A 17 11.55 -3.52 0.70
N ILE A 18 10.71 -4.26 1.43
CA ILE A 18 9.72 -5.15 0.80
C ILE A 18 8.76 -4.33 -0.07
N LEU A 19 8.28 -3.19 0.45
CA LEU A 19 7.32 -2.34 -0.26
C LEU A 19 7.93 -1.63 -1.48
N LYS A 20 9.22 -1.27 -1.44
CA LYS A 20 9.96 -0.74 -2.61
C LYS A 20 10.03 -1.74 -3.77
N GLY A 21 9.99 -3.05 -3.50
CA GLY A 21 9.87 -4.07 -4.54
C GLY A 21 8.43 -4.37 -4.94
N LEU A 22 7.52 -4.47 -3.96
CA LEU A 22 6.14 -4.87 -4.17
C LEU A 22 5.32 -3.82 -4.94
N LEU A 23 5.40 -2.54 -4.56
CA LEU A 23 4.59 -1.49 -5.18
C LEU A 23 4.88 -1.33 -6.68
N PRO A 24 6.16 -1.23 -7.13
CA PRO A 24 6.46 -1.18 -8.56
C PRO A 24 6.05 -2.45 -9.30
N TRP A 25 6.22 -3.63 -8.68
CA TRP A 25 5.82 -4.89 -9.28
C TRP A 25 4.30 -4.96 -9.53
N LEU A 26 3.49 -4.52 -8.56
CA LEU A 26 2.03 -4.44 -8.71
C LEU A 26 1.64 -3.45 -9.81
N SER A 27 2.27 -2.28 -9.84
CA SER A 27 2.06 -1.28 -10.88
C SER A 27 2.40 -1.81 -12.27
N GLN A 28 3.53 -2.51 -12.44
CA GLN A 28 3.92 -3.16 -13.70
C GLN A 28 2.92 -4.23 -14.16
N LYS A 29 2.17 -4.83 -13.24
CA LYS A 29 1.09 -5.79 -13.54
C LYS A 29 -0.24 -5.12 -13.85
N GLY A 30 -0.32 -3.78 -13.80
CA GLY A 30 -1.53 -3.01 -14.07
C GLY A 30 -2.49 -2.92 -12.88
N TYR A 31 -2.00 -3.16 -11.67
CA TYR A 31 -2.77 -2.93 -10.44
C TYR A 31 -2.63 -1.50 -9.95
N GLU A 32 -3.72 -0.95 -9.43
CA GLU A 32 -3.73 0.34 -8.75
C GLU A 32 -3.62 0.08 -7.23
N THR A 33 -2.68 0.72 -6.56
CA THR A 33 -2.40 0.48 -5.14
C THR A 33 -2.74 1.68 -4.27
N TYR A 34 -3.46 1.43 -3.18
CA TYR A 34 -3.81 2.40 -2.14
C TYR A 34 -3.10 2.01 -0.86
N VAL A 35 -2.19 2.85 -0.39
CA VAL A 35 -1.39 2.59 0.82
C VAL A 35 -1.98 3.39 1.98
N ASP A 36 -2.06 2.80 3.17
CA ASP A 36 -2.52 3.55 4.35
C ASP A 36 -1.53 4.65 4.74
N LEU A 37 -2.05 5.71 5.38
CA LEU A 37 -1.24 6.88 5.74
C LEU A 37 0.01 6.56 6.56
N GLU A 38 -0.08 5.61 7.50
CA GLU A 38 1.06 5.27 8.35
C GLU A 38 2.16 4.60 7.52
N THR A 39 1.78 3.63 6.67
CA THR A 39 2.72 2.97 5.75
C THR A 39 3.30 3.94 4.71
N ALA A 40 2.45 4.80 4.14
CA ALA A 40 2.84 5.78 3.14
C ALA A 40 3.86 6.80 3.70
N SER A 41 3.69 7.21 4.96
CA SER A 41 4.61 8.13 5.64
C SER A 41 6.04 7.58 5.73
N VAL A 42 6.20 6.27 5.93
CA VAL A 42 7.51 5.61 6.01
C VAL A 42 8.19 5.54 4.65
N LEU A 43 7.41 5.47 3.58
CA LEU A 43 7.89 5.42 2.19
C LEU A 43 8.02 6.80 1.55
N ASN A 44 7.60 7.87 2.22
CA ASN A 44 7.53 9.23 1.70
C ASN A 44 6.73 9.32 0.38
N ILE A 45 5.57 8.68 0.35
CA ILE A 45 4.60 8.69 -0.76
C ILE A 45 3.22 9.13 -0.26
N ASP A 46 2.30 9.40 -1.18
CA ASP A 46 0.91 9.70 -0.85
C ASP A 46 0.19 8.45 -0.32
N GLY A 47 -0.67 8.67 0.67
CA GLY A 47 -1.45 7.62 1.32
C GLY A 47 -2.93 7.97 1.43
N SER A 48 -3.74 6.98 1.78
CA SER A 48 -5.18 7.12 2.03
C SER A 48 -5.52 6.81 3.49
N PRO A 49 -6.50 7.50 4.09
CA PRO A 49 -6.98 7.14 5.41
C PRO A 49 -7.41 5.68 5.44
N ARG A 50 -6.95 4.91 6.44
CA ARG A 50 -7.24 3.47 6.55
C ARG A 50 -8.74 3.15 6.52
N SER A 51 -9.56 4.05 7.06
CA SER A 51 -11.03 3.93 7.04
C SER A 51 -11.65 4.04 5.64
N GLN A 52 -10.96 4.68 4.69
CA GLN A 52 -11.45 4.86 3.32
C GLN A 52 -11.06 3.68 2.41
N ILE A 53 -9.90 3.05 2.66
CA ILE A 53 -9.37 1.97 1.80
C ILE A 53 -10.40 0.87 1.50
N PRO A 54 -11.17 0.31 2.46
CA PRO A 54 -12.13 -0.76 2.16
C PRO A 54 -13.21 -0.38 1.13
N SER A 55 -13.52 0.91 0.99
CA SER A 55 -14.49 1.39 -0.01
C SER A 55 -13.90 1.64 -1.39
N LEU A 56 -12.56 1.64 -1.50
CA LEU A 56 -11.83 2.01 -2.72
C LEU A 56 -11.25 0.80 -3.45
N VAL A 57 -11.10 -0.35 -2.78
CA VAL A 57 -10.28 -1.47 -3.26
C VAL A 57 -11.06 -2.78 -3.32
N ASP A 58 -10.61 -3.68 -4.19
CA ASP A 58 -11.19 -5.01 -4.34
C ASP A 58 -10.63 -6.00 -3.31
N VAL A 59 -9.40 -5.76 -2.84
CA VAL A 59 -8.67 -6.61 -1.90
C VAL A 59 -7.76 -5.77 -1.00
N ILE A 60 -7.58 -6.20 0.25
CA ILE A 60 -6.63 -5.61 1.19
C ILE A 60 -5.56 -6.64 1.52
N VAL A 61 -4.30 -6.23 1.40
CA VAL A 61 -3.11 -6.97 1.83
C VAL A 61 -2.59 -6.33 3.11
N VAL A 62 -2.31 -7.15 4.13
CA VAL A 62 -1.84 -6.73 5.46
C VAL A 62 -0.49 -7.36 5.78
#